data_AF-A0A087T8I8-F1
#
_entry.id   AF-A0A087T8I8-F1
#
_cell.length_a   1.000
_cell.length_b   1.000
_cell.length_c   1.000
_cell.angle_alpha   90.00
_cell.angle_beta   90.00
_cell.angle_gamma   90.00
#
_symmetry.space_group_name_H-M   'P 1'
#
loop_
_entity.id
_entity.type
_entity.pdbx_description
1 polymer ?
#
loop_
_entity_poly.entity_id
_entity_poly.type
_entity_poly.pdbx_seq_one_letter_code
_entity_poly.pdbx_strand_id
1 'polypeptide(L)'
;MYIRYLYKLCDLHLECENYVEAAFTLKLHAKLLRWSEEPLSQLLKNDKYPNCETHRDLKECLYYDILDYFDKGKLWEPGLALCKELAIQYENEVFDYIQLSALLKRMAIFYDNIMKQVRPEPEYFRVAYYGRGF
;
A
#
# COMPACT_ATOMS: atom_id res chain seq x y z
N MET A 1 11.96 3.64 -15.84
CA MET A 1 11.17 2.57 -16.51
C MET A 1 10.39 1.74 -15.50
N TYR A 2 11.02 1.21 -14.45
CA TYR A 2 10.40 0.38 -13.40
C TYR A 2 9.11 0.95 -12.80
N ILE A 3 9.12 2.18 -12.28
CA ILE A 3 7.94 2.83 -11.67
C ILE A 3 6.73 2.83 -12.61
N ARG A 4 6.92 3.21 -13.88
CA ARG A 4 5.84 3.22 -14.87
C ARG A 4 5.18 1.85 -15.04
N TYR A 5 5.95 0.76 -15.00
CA TYR A 5 5.41 -0.59 -15.11
C TYR A 5 4.72 -1.05 -13.83
N LEU A 6 5.15 -0.60 -12.64
CA LEU A 6 4.42 -0.84 -11.39
C LEU A 6 3.00 -0.26 -11.47
N TYR A 7 2.85 0.98 -11.95
CA TYR A 7 1.52 1.58 -12.06
C TYR A 7 0.66 0.91 -13.12
N LYS A 8 1.22 0.52 -14.27
CA LYS A 8 0.49 -0.28 -15.26
C LYS A 8 0.01 -1.62 -14.68
N LEU A 9 0.86 -2.30 -13.91
CA LEU A 9 0.49 -3.55 -13.25
C LEU A 9 -0.57 -3.32 -12.16
N CYS A 10 -0.45 -2.24 -11.39
CA CYS A 10 -1.45 -1.84 -10.42
C CYS A 10 -2.81 -1.60 -11.10
N ASP A 11 -2.84 -0.91 -12.24
CA ASP A 11 -4.06 -0.65 -13.01
C ASP A 11 -4.69 -1.97 -13.51
N LEU A 12 -3.88 -2.89 -14.05
CA LEU A 12 -4.35 -4.24 -14.44
C LEU A 12 -4.94 -5.02 -13.25
N HIS A 13 -4.32 -4.94 -12.06
CA HIS A 13 -4.87 -5.57 -10.87
C HIS A 13 -6.21 -4.94 -10.47
N LEU A 14 -6.34 -3.62 -10.53
CA LEU A 14 -7.58 -2.91 -10.21
C LEU A 14 -8.70 -3.23 -11.20
N GLU A 15 -8.40 -3.37 -12.50
CA GLU A 15 -9.35 -3.79 -13.54
C GLU A 15 -9.93 -5.19 -13.27
N CYS A 16 -9.16 -6.07 -12.63
CA CYS A 16 -9.59 -7.41 -12.22
C CYS A 16 -10.08 -7.48 -10.77
N GLU A 17 -10.24 -6.34 -10.07
CA GLU A 17 -10.62 -6.27 -8.65
C GLU A 17 -9.64 -6.98 -7.68
N ASN A 18 -8.40 -7.19 -8.12
CA ASN A 18 -7.31 -7.78 -7.35
C ASN A 18 -6.65 -6.72 -6.45
N TYR A 19 -7.40 -6.20 -5.46
CA TYR A 19 -6.96 -5.09 -4.63
C TYR A 19 -5.72 -5.41 -3.79
N VAL A 20 -5.57 -6.65 -3.32
CA VAL A 20 -4.42 -7.08 -2.51
C VAL A 20 -3.14 -7.01 -3.33
N GLU A 21 -3.19 -7.48 -4.57
CA GLU A 21 -2.07 -7.49 -5.51
C GLU A 21 -1.73 -6.06 -5.96
N ALA A 22 -2.74 -5.21 -6.18
CA ALA A 22 -2.54 -3.78 -6.42
C ALA A 22 -1.80 -3.10 -5.26
N ALA A 23 -2.23 -3.36 -4.02
CA ALA A 23 -1.57 -2.88 -2.80
C ALA A 23 -0.11 -3.34 -2.72
N PHE A 24 0.17 -4.63 -2.95
CA PHE A 24 1.53 -5.14 -2.94
C PHE A 24 2.40 -4.55 -4.05
N THR A 25 1.81 -4.27 -5.22
CA THR A 25 2.49 -3.62 -6.33
C THR A 25 2.89 -2.19 -5.98
N LEU A 26 1.98 -1.38 -5.42
CA LEU A 26 2.32 -0.03 -4.94
C LEU A 26 3.31 -0.05 -3.78
N LYS A 27 3.25 -1.07 -2.92
CA LYS A 27 4.23 -1.26 -1.84
C LYS A 27 5.65 -1.42 -2.38
N LEU A 28 5.84 -1.96 -3.59
CA LEU A 28 7.17 -1.99 -4.24
C LEU A 28 7.70 -0.59 -4.56
N HIS A 29 6.83 0.36 -4.91
CA HIS A 29 7.22 1.75 -5.08
C HIS A 29 7.57 2.37 -3.72
N ALA A 30 6.71 2.18 -2.72
CA ALA A 30 6.92 2.76 -1.39
C ALA A 30 8.20 2.26 -0.70
N LYS A 31 8.67 1.05 -1.02
CA LYS A 31 9.98 0.50 -0.57
C LYS A 31 11.19 1.26 -1.10
N LEU A 32 11.08 1.97 -2.21
CA LEU A 32 12.16 2.79 -2.77
C LEU A 32 12.28 4.16 -2.06
N LEU A 33 11.29 4.50 -1.23
CA LEU A 33 11.19 5.78 -0.55
C LEU A 33 11.66 5.69 0.91
N ARG A 34 12.14 6.82 1.40
CA ARG A 34 12.64 7.00 2.77
C ARG A 34 11.70 7.92 3.52
N TRP A 35 11.69 7.83 4.84
CA TRP A 35 11.03 8.82 5.68
C TRP A 35 11.97 10.04 5.83
N SER A 36 12.08 10.84 4.77
CA SER A 36 12.96 12.01 4.73
C SER A 36 12.32 13.16 3.94
N GLU A 37 12.71 14.38 4.29
CA GLU A 37 12.37 15.62 3.56
C GLU A 37 13.22 15.84 2.32
N GLU A 38 13.97 14.81 1.88
CA GLU A 38 14.77 14.90 0.66
C GLU A 38 13.84 15.04 -0.55
N PRO A 39 14.19 15.88 -1.54
CA PRO A 39 13.37 16.07 -2.73
C PRO A 39 13.35 14.79 -3.58
N LEU A 40 12.19 14.48 -4.17
CA LEU A 40 12.03 13.33 -5.04
C LEU A 40 12.82 13.48 -6.33
N SER A 41 13.61 12.45 -6.65
CA SER A 41 14.17 12.29 -7.99
C SER A 41 13.05 12.14 -9.04
N GLN A 42 13.27 12.71 -10.22
CA GLN A 42 12.35 12.58 -11.36
C GLN A 42 12.05 11.11 -11.72
N LEU A 43 12.95 10.17 -11.40
CA LEU A 43 12.76 8.75 -11.65
C LEU A 43 11.74 8.07 -10.73
N LEU A 44 11.45 8.68 -9.57
CA LEU A 44 10.51 8.20 -8.56
C LEU A 44 9.14 8.88 -8.66
N LYS A 45 9.06 10.02 -9.36
CA LYS A 45 7.80 10.73 -9.56
C LYS A 45 6.85 9.94 -10.47
N ASN A 46 5.56 10.11 -10.21
CA ASN A 46 4.48 9.57 -11.03
C ASN A 46 3.36 10.59 -11.14
N ASP A 47 2.75 10.68 -12.32
CA ASP A 47 1.70 11.67 -12.62
C ASP A 47 0.45 11.55 -11.74
N LYS A 48 0.24 10.39 -11.09
CA LYS A 48 -0.84 10.21 -10.09
C LYS A 48 -0.64 11.02 -8.81
N TYR A 49 0.59 11.45 -8.50
CA TYR A 49 0.94 12.19 -7.29
C TYR A 49 1.67 13.50 -7.61
N PRO A 50 1.01 14.45 -8.30
CA PRO A 50 1.67 15.67 -8.77
C PRO A 50 2.12 16.60 -7.64
N ASN A 51 1.46 16.52 -6.49
CA ASN A 51 1.68 17.42 -5.34
C ASN A 51 2.74 16.88 -4.36
N CYS A 52 3.26 15.67 -4.56
CA CYS A 52 4.28 15.11 -3.67
C CYS A 52 5.66 15.60 -4.11
N GLU A 53 6.35 16.32 -3.22
CA GLU A 53 7.67 16.89 -3.50
C GLU A 53 8.79 16.14 -2.80
N THR A 54 8.55 15.62 -1.59
CA THR A 54 9.54 14.91 -0.80
C THR A 54 9.33 13.40 -0.77
N HIS A 55 10.38 12.66 -0.39
CA HIS A 55 10.29 11.21 -0.17
C HIS A 55 9.22 10.84 0.86
N ARG A 56 9.11 11.62 1.95
CA ARG A 56 8.09 11.45 2.99
C ARG A 56 6.68 11.64 2.42
N ASP A 57 6.41 12.75 1.72
CA ASP A 57 5.08 13.06 1.17
C ASP A 57 4.56 11.92 0.28
N LEU A 58 5.37 11.49 -0.68
CA LEU A 58 4.96 10.43 -1.60
C LEU A 58 4.80 9.10 -0.88
N LYS A 59 5.66 8.79 0.09
CA LYS A 59 5.57 7.54 0.84
C LYS A 59 4.30 7.49 1.68
N GLU A 60 3.93 8.60 2.32
CA GLU A 60 2.69 8.73 3.08
C GLU A 60 1.46 8.57 2.17
N CYS A 61 1.40 9.29 1.04
CA CYS A 61 0.30 9.15 0.07
C CYS A 61 0.16 7.70 -0.42
N LEU A 62 1.27 7.06 -0.78
CA LEU A 62 1.25 5.66 -1.20
C LEU A 62 0.77 4.73 -0.08
N TYR A 63 1.15 4.99 1.17
CA TYR A 63 0.70 4.17 2.28
C TYR A 63 -0.81 4.25 2.46
N TYR A 64 -1.41 5.44 2.34
CA TYR A 64 -2.86 5.57 2.43
C TYR A 64 -3.59 4.83 1.30
N ASP A 65 -3.11 4.94 0.05
CA ASP A 65 -3.69 4.19 -1.08
C ASP A 65 -3.56 2.67 -0.87
N ILE A 66 -2.39 2.21 -0.38
CA ILE A 66 -2.15 0.80 -0.07
C ILE A 66 -3.09 0.32 1.05
N LEU A 67 -3.30 1.13 2.09
CA LEU A 67 -4.23 0.81 3.17
C LEU A 67 -5.67 0.70 2.67
N ASP A 68 -6.09 1.58 1.76
CA ASP A 68 -7.42 1.54 1.15
C ASP A 68 -7.61 0.29 0.29
N TYR A 69 -6.59 -0.11 -0.46
CA TYR A 69 -6.61 -1.35 -1.24
C TYR A 69 -6.60 -2.59 -0.36
N PHE A 70 -5.82 -2.61 0.73
CA PHE A 70 -5.86 -3.70 1.70
C PHE A 70 -7.21 -3.83 2.40
N ASP A 71 -7.87 -2.71 2.71
CA ASP A 71 -9.21 -2.74 3.31
C ASP A 71 -10.25 -3.32 2.33
N LYS A 72 -10.23 -2.88 1.07
CA LYS A 72 -11.08 -3.46 0.01
C LYS A 72 -10.82 -4.96 -0.21
N GLY A 73 -9.54 -5.35 -0.16
CA GLY A 73 -9.10 -6.74 -0.23
C GLY A 73 -9.28 -7.56 1.05
N LYS A 74 -9.82 -6.97 2.13
CA LYS A 74 -9.98 -7.59 3.46
C LYS A 74 -8.69 -8.18 4.04
N LEU A 75 -7.54 -7.61 3.68
CA LEU A 75 -6.22 -8.03 4.14
C LEU A 75 -5.68 -7.02 5.16
N TRP A 76 -6.27 -7.04 6.35
CA TRP A 76 -6.05 -6.02 7.38
C TRP A 76 -4.73 -6.18 8.14
N GLU A 77 -4.15 -7.37 8.25
CA GLU A 77 -2.94 -7.61 9.03
C GLU A 77 -1.70 -6.91 8.44
N PRO A 78 -1.43 -7.00 7.13
CA PRO A 78 -0.38 -6.18 6.49
C PRO A 78 -0.70 -4.69 6.53
N GLY A 79 -1.98 -4.31 6.47
CA GLY A 79 -2.42 -2.92 6.65
C GLY A 79 -2.07 -2.39 8.05
N LEU A 80 -2.34 -3.16 9.10
CA LEU A 80 -1.97 -2.83 10.47
C LEU A 80 -0.46 -2.64 10.65
N ALA A 81 0.37 -3.43 9.96
CA ALA A 81 1.81 -3.24 9.98
C ALA A 81 2.23 -1.88 9.41
N LEU A 82 1.60 -1.44 8.31
CA LEU A 82 1.84 -0.11 7.73
C LEU A 82 1.31 1.01 8.63
N CYS A 83 0.14 0.83 9.25
CA CYS A 83 -0.38 1.79 10.22
C CYS A 83 0.58 1.98 11.41
N LYS A 84 1.21 0.90 11.90
CA LYS A 84 2.19 1.02 12.99
C LYS A 84 3.43 1.81 12.57
N GLU A 85 3.90 1.64 11.34
CA GLU A 85 5.02 2.43 10.80
C GLU A 85 4.66 3.92 10.69
N LEU A 86 3.47 4.24 10.17
CA LEU A 86 2.96 5.62 10.12
C LEU A 86 2.76 6.22 11.51
N ALA A 87 2.26 5.44 12.47
CA ALA A 87 2.04 5.92 13.84
C ALA A 87 3.35 6.39 14.48
N ILE A 88 4.45 5.64 14.28
CA ILE A 88 5.79 6.03 14.74
C ILE A 88 6.22 7.37 14.12
N GLN A 89 5.93 7.58 12.82
CA GLN A 89 6.26 8.85 12.15
C GLN A 89 5.46 10.02 12.73
N TYR A 90 4.13 9.87 12.89
CA TYR A 90 3.30 10.93 13.44
C TYR A 90 3.57 11.23 14.91
N GLU A 91 3.93 10.23 15.70
CA GLU A 91 4.20 10.39 17.13
C GLU A 91 5.60 10.98 17.40
N ASN A 92 6.63 10.49 16.71
CA ASN A 92 8.02 10.79 17.08
C ASN A 92 8.75 11.75 16.14
N GLU A 93 8.34 11.86 14.88
CA GLU A 93 9.07 12.64 13.87
C GLU A 93 8.39 13.97 13.55
N VAL A 94 7.08 13.95 13.22
CA VAL A 94 6.34 15.14 12.79
C VAL A 94 5.40 15.70 13.86
N PHE A 95 5.13 14.94 14.93
CA PHE A 95 4.22 15.32 16.03
C PHE A 95 2.79 15.69 15.58
N ASP A 96 2.29 15.07 14.50
CA ASP A 96 0.94 15.27 14.00
C ASP A 96 -0.05 14.34 14.72
N TYR A 97 -0.53 14.80 15.88
CA TYR A 97 -1.48 14.05 16.69
C TYR A 97 -2.89 13.98 16.07
N ILE A 98 -3.23 14.85 15.12
CA ILE A 98 -4.52 14.83 14.44
C ILE A 98 -4.55 13.61 13.51
N GLN A 99 -3.51 13.46 12.69
CA GLN A 99 -3.37 12.29 11.82
C GLN A 99 -3.17 11.00 12.63
N LEU A 100 -2.39 11.05 13.72
CA LEU A 100 -2.24 9.90 14.61
C LEU A 100 -3.59 9.43 15.18
N SER A 101 -4.44 10.35 15.62
CA SER A 101 -5.77 10.03 16.14
C SER A 101 -6.65 9.34 15.08
N ALA A 102 -6.64 9.84 13.85
CA ALA A 102 -7.37 9.23 12.74
C ALA A 102 -6.83 7.82 12.40
N LEU A 103 -5.51 7.67 12.38
CA LEU A 103 -4.84 6.40 12.10
C LEU A 103 -5.14 5.34 13.17
N LEU A 104 -5.12 5.72 14.46
CA LEU A 104 -5.47 4.82 15.56
C LEU A 104 -6.93 4.34 15.49
N LYS A 105 -7.86 5.22 15.09
CA LYS A 105 -9.26 4.81 14.83
C LYS A 105 -9.34 3.81 13.68
N ARG A 106 -8.58 4.02 12.61
CA ARG A 106 -8.50 3.08 11.48
C ARG A 106 -7.93 1.73 11.92
N MET A 107 -6.89 1.72 12.75
CA MET A 107 -6.35 0.47 13.33
C MET A 107 -7.38 -0.26 14.18
N ALA A 108 -8.15 0.46 15.00
CA ALA A 108 -9.23 -0.14 15.79
C ALA A 108 -10.28 -0.82 14.89
N ILE A 109 -10.68 -0.17 13.79
CA ILE A 109 -11.58 -0.74 12.78
C ILE A 109 -10.98 -2.01 12.17
N PHE A 110 -9.69 -2.01 11.82
CA PHE A 110 -9.02 -3.19 11.27
C PHE A 110 -8.98 -4.36 12.25
N TYR A 111 -8.68 -4.12 13.53
CA TYR A 111 -8.76 -5.16 14.56
C TYR A 111 -10.16 -5.73 14.71
N ASP A 112 -11.17 -4.85 14.73
CA ASP A 112 -12.57 -5.26 14.75
C ASP A 112 -12.95 -6.09 13.53
N ASN A 113 -12.52 -5.68 12.35
CA ASN A 113 -12.79 -6.39 11.11
C ASN A 113 -12.17 -7.79 11.10
N ILE A 114 -10.92 -7.93 11.57
CA ILE A 114 -10.25 -9.25 11.70
C ILE A 114 -11.06 -10.20 12.58
N MET A 115 -11.64 -9.69 13.68
CA MET A 115 -12.36 -10.52 14.66
C MET A 115 -13.81 -10.79 14.25
N LYS A 116 -14.47 -9.83 13.59
CA LYS A 116 -15.93 -9.84 13.37
C LYS A 116 -16.32 -10.21 11.94
N GLN A 117 -15.48 -9.93 10.94
CA GLN A 117 -15.81 -10.23 9.55
C GLN A 117 -15.27 -11.60 9.13
N VAL A 118 -16.15 -12.39 8.49
CA VAL A 118 -15.75 -13.67 7.90
C VAL A 118 -15.03 -13.42 6.57
N ARG A 119 -13.85 -14.02 6.42
CA ARG A 119 -13.09 -14.07 5.16
C ARG A 119 -13.20 -15.48 4.57
N PRO A 120 -13.64 -15.64 3.31
CA PRO A 120 -13.58 -16.93 2.63
C PRO A 120 -12.15 -17.46 2.61
N GLU A 121 -11.99 -18.77 2.84
CA GLU A 121 -10.68 -19.41 2.70
C GLU A 121 -10.30 -19.44 1.21
N PRO A 122 -9.10 -18.99 0.82
CA PRO A 122 -8.68 -18.98 -0.57
C PRO A 122 -8.38 -20.39 -1.07
N GLU A 123 -8.74 -20.65 -2.33
CA GLU A 123 -8.37 -21.88 -3.03
C GLU A 123 -7.03 -21.69 -3.77
N TYR A 124 -6.17 -22.70 -3.72
CA TYR A 124 -4.86 -22.69 -4.38
C TYR A 124 -4.78 -23.81 -5.42
N PHE A 125 -4.37 -23.44 -6.64
CA PHE A 125 -4.29 -24.36 -7.78
C PHE A 125 -2.85 -24.58 -8.22
N ARG A 126 -2.49 -25.85 -8.48
CA ARG A 126 -1.21 -26.19 -9.13
C ARG A 126 -1.39 -26.23 -10.64
N VAL A 127 -0.79 -25.28 -11.34
CA VAL A 127 -0.81 -25.20 -12.81
C VAL A 127 0.55 -25.62 -13.37
N ALA A 128 0.57 -26.52 -14.35
CA ALA A 128 1.78 -26.97 -15.03
C ALA A 128 1.62 -26.83 -16.54
N TYR A 129 2.60 -26.20 -17.19
CA TYR A 129 2.67 -26.03 -18.64
C TYR A 129 3.67 -27.06 -19.20
N TYR A 130 3.23 -27.88 -20.16
CA TYR A 130 4.06 -28.92 -20.80
C TYR A 130 4.12 -28.71 -22.31
N GLY A 131 5.30 -28.89 -22.91
CA GLY A 131 5.54 -28.73 -24.35
C GLY A 131 6.74 -27.83 -24.64
N ARG A 132 7.17 -27.75 -25.91
CA ARG A 132 8.33 -26.93 -26.33
C ARG A 132 7.98 -25.48 -26.69
N GLY A 133 6.71 -25.10 -26.64
CA GLY A 133 6.21 -23.80 -27.09
C GLY A 133 5.73 -22.85 -25.97
N PHE A 134 5.99 -23.21 -24.71
CA PHE A 134 5.78 -22.37 -23.53
C PHE A 134 7.12 -21.84 -23.01
#